data_AF-A0A1I0IB30-F1
#
_entry.id   AF-A0A1I0IB30-F1
#
_cell.length_a   1.000
_cell.length_b   1.000
_cell.length_c   1.000
_cell.angle_alpha   90.00
_cell.angle_beta   90.00
_cell.angle_gamma   90.00
#
_symmetry.space_group_name_H-M   'P 1'
#
loop_
_entity.id
_entity.type
_entity.pdbx_description
1 polymer ?
#
loop_
_entity_poly.entity_id
_entity_poly.type
_entity_poly.pdbx_seq_one_letter_code
_entity_poly.pdbx_strand_id
1 'polypeptide(L)'
;MEWEKSEDKELNIEYQKSNGNYSIDEIQQIGFRLAKKLNHKEVYAVNWAGEISQEDMTELNALIQGSYPELLNTMKVISENAPDISLNTPLVNSFRKLNNNETTKELERMYLSFVTVTDNNEKMIGFDFLNKWLERELMVFKNIVETSNSDDRILLIIGSDHLWMLRKLFEGNGWKIINPFSSE
;
A
#
# COMPACT_ATOMS: atom_id res chain seq x y z
N MET A 1 -2.56 8.72 5.98
CA MET A 1 -2.74 8.89 4.53
C MET A 1 -1.44 8.54 3.85
N GLU A 2 -1.47 7.86 2.71
CA GLU A 2 -0.29 7.60 1.87
C GLU A 2 0.24 8.89 1.23
N TRP A 3 0.80 9.74 2.07
CA TRP A 3 1.52 10.97 1.74
C TRP A 3 2.88 10.89 2.42
N GLU A 4 3.93 11.45 1.82
CA GLU A 4 5.28 11.43 2.38
C GLU A 4 5.33 12.00 3.78
N LYS A 5 5.88 11.25 4.74
CA LYS A 5 5.95 11.70 6.14
C LYS A 5 6.74 12.99 6.32
N SER A 6 7.75 13.22 5.47
CA SER A 6 8.51 14.47 5.45
C SER A 6 7.67 15.69 5.07
N GLU A 7 6.51 15.47 4.43
CA GLU A 7 5.60 16.50 3.92
C GLU A 7 4.27 16.57 4.72
N ASP A 8 4.27 16.09 5.96
CA ASP A 8 3.09 16.06 6.84
C ASP A 8 2.48 17.46 7.06
N LYS A 9 3.33 18.51 7.04
CA LYS A 9 2.87 19.89 7.15
C LYS A 9 2.13 20.34 5.90
N GLU A 10 2.66 20.02 4.72
CA GLU A 10 2.09 20.32 3.43
C GLU A 10 0.73 19.61 3.26
N LEU A 11 0.66 18.33 3.65
CA LEU A 11 -0.59 17.58 3.72
C LEU A 11 -1.65 18.32 4.57
N ASN A 12 -1.27 18.79 5.76
CA ASN A 12 -2.21 19.49 6.64
C ASN A 12 -2.59 20.88 6.13
N ILE A 13 -1.67 21.61 5.49
CA ILE A 13 -1.99 22.88 4.80
C ILE A 13 -3.04 22.63 3.71
N GLU A 14 -2.87 21.59 2.93
CA GLU A 14 -3.83 21.20 1.88
C GLU A 14 -5.18 20.81 2.51
N TYR A 15 -5.19 19.94 3.52
CA TYR A 15 -6.39 19.53 4.24
C TYR A 15 -7.19 20.70 4.84
N GLN A 16 -6.52 21.74 5.36
CA GLN A 16 -7.22 22.92 5.88
C GLN A 16 -7.84 23.78 4.77
N LYS A 17 -7.20 23.84 3.60
CA LYS A 17 -7.68 24.61 2.45
C LYS A 17 -8.83 23.92 1.71
N SER A 18 -8.89 22.58 1.73
CA SER A 18 -9.95 21.81 1.07
C SER A 18 -11.32 22.10 1.71
N ASN A 19 -12.14 22.87 1.02
CA ASN A 19 -13.46 23.34 1.51
C ASN A 19 -14.57 23.02 0.50
N GLY A 20 -14.73 21.74 0.17
CA GLY A 20 -15.75 21.27 -0.78
C GLY A 20 -15.29 21.19 -2.24
N ASN A 21 -14.11 21.72 -2.57
CA ASN A 21 -13.41 21.45 -3.82
C ASN A 21 -12.28 20.45 -3.55
N TYR A 22 -12.45 19.21 -4.01
CA TYR A 22 -11.52 18.12 -3.77
C TYR A 22 -10.97 17.64 -5.11
N SER A 23 -9.66 17.41 -5.18
CA SER A 23 -9.03 16.76 -6.35
C SER A 23 -9.54 15.32 -6.52
N ILE A 24 -9.30 14.75 -7.70
CA ILE A 24 -9.73 13.40 -8.05
C ILE A 24 -8.66 12.40 -7.58
N ASP A 25 -8.49 12.29 -6.27
CA ASP A 25 -7.63 11.31 -5.62
C ASP A 25 -8.26 10.79 -4.32
N GLU A 26 -7.79 9.64 -3.85
CA GLU A 26 -8.33 8.95 -2.68
C GLU A 26 -8.14 9.76 -1.38
N ILE A 27 -6.99 10.42 -1.24
CA ILE A 27 -6.64 11.18 -0.03
C ILE A 27 -7.65 12.30 0.17
N GLN A 28 -8.00 13.04 -0.88
CA GLN A 28 -8.97 14.12 -0.78
C GLN A 28 -10.42 13.61 -0.79
N GLN A 29 -10.78 12.72 -1.72
CA GLN A 29 -12.17 12.28 -1.89
C GLN A 29 -12.68 11.40 -0.75
N ILE A 30 -11.80 10.66 -0.08
CA ILE A 30 -12.16 9.80 1.05
C ILE A 30 -11.55 10.37 2.33
N GLY A 31 -10.23 10.52 2.35
CA GLY A 31 -9.50 10.91 3.55
C GLY A 31 -9.93 12.26 4.12
N PHE A 32 -9.83 13.34 3.36
CA PHE A 32 -10.16 14.68 3.83
C PHE A 32 -11.65 14.81 4.13
N ARG A 33 -12.51 14.32 3.23
CA ARG A 33 -13.95 14.38 3.41
C ARG A 33 -14.41 13.68 4.69
N LEU A 34 -13.85 12.51 4.98
CA LEU A 34 -14.17 11.78 6.21
C LEU A 34 -13.59 12.46 7.44
N ALA A 35 -12.34 12.93 7.38
CA ALA A 35 -11.69 13.65 8.47
C ALA A 35 -12.48 14.91 8.87
N LYS A 36 -12.94 15.70 7.89
CA LYS A 36 -13.83 16.87 8.13
C LYS A 36 -15.16 16.44 8.74
N LYS A 37 -15.80 15.38 8.22
CA LYS A 37 -17.08 14.87 8.75
C LYS A 37 -16.98 14.44 10.21
N LEU A 38 -15.82 13.91 10.62
CA LEU A 38 -15.52 13.49 11.98
C LEU A 38 -14.92 14.62 12.84
N ASN A 39 -14.82 15.84 12.32
CA ASN A 39 -14.24 17.01 12.99
C ASN A 39 -12.77 16.85 13.43
N HIS A 40 -11.97 16.09 12.67
CA HIS A 40 -10.53 16.03 12.92
C HIS A 40 -9.85 17.36 12.61
N LYS A 41 -9.01 17.82 13.54
CA LYS A 41 -8.20 19.03 13.36
C LYS A 41 -7.09 18.85 12.35
N GLU A 42 -6.56 17.64 12.22
CA GLU A 42 -5.43 17.31 11.36
C GLU A 42 -5.55 15.88 10.83
N VAL A 43 -4.77 15.59 9.79
CA VAL A 43 -4.59 14.26 9.21
C VAL A 43 -3.09 13.95 9.20
N TYR A 44 -2.72 12.68 9.18
CA TYR A 44 -1.32 12.29 9.31
C TYR A 44 -0.80 11.63 8.04
N ALA A 45 0.34 12.11 7.56
CA ALA A 45 1.13 11.46 6.53
C ALA A 45 1.84 10.26 7.15
N VAL A 46 1.90 9.14 6.42
CA VAL A 46 2.56 7.91 6.90
C VAL A 46 3.51 7.29 5.90
N ASN A 47 3.46 7.71 4.62
CA ASN A 47 4.27 7.10 3.58
C ASN A 47 5.75 7.43 3.77
N TRP A 48 6.57 6.54 3.24
CA TRP A 48 7.95 6.84 2.87
C TRP A 48 8.17 6.16 1.52
N ALA A 49 8.54 6.91 0.49
CA ALA A 49 8.71 6.36 -0.86
C ALA A 49 9.79 5.27 -0.93
N GLY A 50 10.78 5.36 -0.03
CA GLY A 50 11.93 4.48 0.02
C GLY A 50 12.94 4.71 -1.10
N GLU A 51 13.95 3.86 -1.14
CA GLU A 51 15.06 3.94 -2.11
C GLU A 51 14.84 3.02 -3.33
N ILE A 52 13.58 2.63 -3.59
CA ILE A 52 13.23 1.86 -4.79
C ILE A 52 13.24 2.82 -5.98
N SER A 53 14.22 2.65 -6.85
CA SER A 53 14.33 3.41 -8.08
C SER A 53 13.50 2.79 -9.21
N GLN A 54 13.23 3.60 -10.24
CA GLN A 54 12.65 3.10 -11.48
C GLN A 54 13.53 2.04 -12.15
N GLU A 55 14.85 2.12 -11.97
CA GLU A 55 15.80 1.15 -12.50
C GLU A 55 15.64 -0.21 -11.81
N ASP A 56 15.53 -0.24 -10.48
CA ASP A 56 15.30 -1.48 -9.71
C ASP A 56 14.03 -2.20 -10.22
N MET A 57 12.94 -1.47 -10.41
CA MET A 57 11.68 -2.02 -10.92
C MET A 57 11.82 -2.55 -12.35
N THR A 58 12.51 -1.79 -13.20
CA THR A 58 12.69 -2.14 -14.62
C THR A 58 13.59 -3.35 -14.78
N GLU A 59 14.69 -3.42 -14.04
CA GLU A 59 15.64 -4.55 -14.02
C GLU A 59 14.94 -5.82 -13.55
N LEU A 60 14.24 -5.77 -12.41
CA LEU A 60 13.49 -6.90 -11.88
C LEU A 60 12.44 -7.40 -12.89
N ASN A 61 11.63 -6.51 -13.46
CA ASN A 61 10.59 -6.87 -14.41
C ASN A 61 11.18 -7.47 -15.70
N ALA A 62 12.28 -6.92 -16.22
CA ALA A 62 12.94 -7.45 -17.41
C ALA A 62 13.46 -8.88 -17.19
N LEU A 63 14.07 -9.15 -16.03
CA LEU A 63 14.51 -10.50 -15.67
C LEU A 63 13.35 -11.47 -15.55
N ILE A 64 12.27 -11.08 -14.87
CA ILE A 64 11.07 -11.92 -14.73
C ILE A 64 10.50 -12.28 -16.10
N GLN A 65 10.38 -11.30 -17.00
CA GLN A 65 9.87 -11.54 -18.35
C GLN A 65 10.76 -12.47 -19.17
N GLY A 66 12.08 -12.37 -19.02
CA GLY A 66 13.05 -13.15 -19.80
C GLY A 66 13.31 -14.56 -19.27
N SER A 67 13.22 -14.78 -17.96
CA SER A 67 13.79 -15.98 -17.33
C SER A 67 12.93 -16.64 -16.25
N TYR A 68 11.83 -16.03 -15.82
CA TYR A 68 10.99 -16.56 -14.73
C TYR A 68 9.52 -16.72 -15.20
N PRO A 69 9.21 -17.68 -16.08
CA PRO A 69 7.88 -17.81 -16.70
C PRO A 69 6.75 -18.11 -15.70
N GLU A 70 7.02 -18.87 -14.64
CA GLU A 70 6.04 -19.16 -13.58
C GLU A 70 5.68 -17.91 -12.78
N LEU A 71 6.69 -17.08 -12.45
CA LEU A 71 6.51 -15.81 -11.77
C LEU A 71 5.78 -14.81 -12.67
N LEU A 72 6.16 -14.72 -13.94
CA LEU A 72 5.45 -13.91 -14.93
C LEU A 72 3.97 -14.32 -15.04
N ASN A 73 3.69 -15.62 -15.05
CA ASN A 73 2.31 -16.12 -15.06
C ASN A 73 1.55 -15.73 -13.79
N THR A 74 2.20 -15.84 -12.62
CA THR A 74 1.62 -15.40 -11.34
C THR A 74 1.25 -13.92 -11.36
N MET A 75 2.16 -13.06 -11.85
CA MET A 75 1.90 -11.62 -11.99
C MET A 75 0.73 -11.33 -12.94
N LYS A 76 0.63 -12.06 -14.07
CA LYS A 76 -0.49 -11.93 -15.00
C LYS A 76 -1.83 -12.30 -14.37
N VAL A 77 -1.89 -13.43 -13.67
CA VAL A 77 -3.12 -13.88 -12.99
C VAL A 77 -3.56 -12.85 -11.94
N ILE A 78 -2.64 -12.30 -11.15
CA ILE A 78 -2.95 -11.26 -10.17
C ILE A 78 -3.49 -10.00 -10.86
N SER A 79 -2.86 -9.58 -11.96
CA SER A 79 -3.28 -8.40 -12.74
C SER A 79 -4.67 -8.59 -13.37
N GLU A 80 -4.94 -9.75 -13.98
CA GLU A 80 -6.26 -10.10 -14.53
C GLU A 80 -7.33 -10.18 -13.45
N ASN A 81 -6.95 -10.60 -12.24
CA ASN A 81 -7.81 -10.62 -11.08
C ASN A 81 -7.85 -9.29 -10.31
N ALA A 82 -7.20 -8.22 -10.78
CA ALA A 82 -7.35 -6.90 -10.17
C ALA A 82 -8.83 -6.44 -10.23
N PRO A 83 -9.30 -5.58 -9.31
CA PRO A 83 -10.61 -4.99 -9.45
C PRO A 83 -10.68 -4.11 -10.68
N ASP A 84 -11.79 -4.21 -11.40
CA ASP A 84 -12.14 -3.21 -12.39
C ASP A 84 -12.36 -1.86 -11.70
N ILE A 85 -11.65 -0.83 -12.18
CA ILE A 85 -11.84 0.55 -11.78
C ILE A 85 -12.39 1.27 -13.00
N SER A 86 -13.71 1.24 -13.14
CA SER A 86 -14.42 1.87 -14.25
C SER A 86 -15.66 2.59 -13.77
N LEU A 87 -16.21 3.47 -14.63
CA LEU A 87 -17.47 4.17 -14.36
C LEU A 87 -18.66 3.22 -14.17
N ASN A 88 -18.53 1.95 -14.57
CA ASN A 88 -19.59 0.94 -14.49
C ASN A 88 -19.53 0.13 -13.19
N THR A 89 -18.44 0.24 -12.42
CA THR A 89 -18.22 -0.50 -11.18
C THR A 89 -18.30 0.44 -9.98
N PRO A 90 -19.24 0.24 -9.04
CA PRO A 90 -19.27 1.02 -7.81
C PRO A 90 -17.94 0.91 -7.06
N LEU A 91 -17.34 2.04 -6.69
CA LEU A 91 -16.01 2.11 -6.07
C LEU A 91 -15.89 1.22 -4.82
N VAL A 92 -16.98 1.08 -4.05
CA VAL A 92 -17.04 0.20 -2.87
C VAL A 92 -16.78 -1.28 -3.21
N ASN A 93 -17.15 -1.74 -4.41
CA ASN A 93 -16.87 -3.10 -4.85
C ASN A 93 -15.38 -3.29 -5.12
N SER A 94 -14.73 -2.29 -5.73
CA SER A 94 -13.28 -2.28 -5.95
C SER A 94 -12.56 -2.31 -4.60
N PHE A 95 -12.97 -1.47 -3.64
CA PHE A 95 -12.41 -1.50 -2.29
C PHE A 95 -12.58 -2.83 -1.57
N ARG A 96 -13.75 -3.46 -1.68
CA ARG A 96 -14.00 -4.80 -1.09
C ARG A 96 -13.04 -5.83 -1.66
N LYS A 97 -12.78 -5.80 -2.97
CA LYS A 97 -11.86 -6.71 -3.65
C LYS A 97 -10.40 -6.43 -3.27
N LEU A 98 -9.98 -5.16 -3.25
CA LEU A 98 -8.62 -4.76 -2.83
C LEU A 98 -8.32 -5.13 -1.37
N ASN A 99 -9.34 -5.16 -0.50
CA ASN A 99 -9.21 -5.55 0.91
C ASN A 99 -9.52 -7.04 1.16
N ASN A 100 -9.71 -7.85 0.12
CA ASN A 100 -9.97 -9.28 0.28
C ASN A 100 -8.69 -10.01 0.74
N ASN A 101 -8.81 -10.86 1.77
CA ASN A 101 -7.69 -11.58 2.37
C ASN A 101 -7.02 -12.58 1.41
N GLU A 102 -7.77 -13.19 0.49
CA GLU A 102 -7.23 -14.11 -0.53
C GLU A 102 -6.35 -13.33 -1.52
N THR A 103 -6.84 -12.18 -2.01
CA THR A 103 -6.05 -11.28 -2.87
C THR A 103 -4.80 -10.77 -2.16
N THR A 104 -4.90 -10.37 -0.89
CA THR A 104 -3.72 -9.98 -0.10
C THR A 104 -2.70 -11.12 0.04
N LYS A 105 -3.16 -12.37 0.24
CA LYS A 105 -2.27 -13.54 0.30
C LYS A 105 -1.64 -13.90 -1.05
N GLU A 106 -2.32 -13.62 -2.16
CA GLU A 106 -1.76 -13.77 -3.50
C GLU A 106 -0.63 -12.78 -3.75
N LEU A 107 -0.85 -11.51 -3.40
CA LEU A 107 0.19 -10.48 -3.44
C LEU A 107 1.38 -10.87 -2.55
N GLU A 108 1.13 -11.32 -1.33
CA GLU A 108 2.19 -11.81 -0.44
C GLU A 108 3.08 -12.87 -1.12
N ARG A 109 2.46 -13.91 -1.70
CA ARG A 109 3.19 -14.99 -2.38
C ARG A 109 4.01 -14.47 -3.55
N MET A 110 3.45 -13.53 -4.33
CA MET A 110 4.15 -12.89 -5.44
C MET A 110 5.36 -12.10 -4.96
N TYR A 111 5.19 -11.18 -4.01
CA TYR A 111 6.29 -10.37 -3.47
C TYR A 111 7.41 -11.23 -2.88
N LEU A 112 7.06 -12.24 -2.08
CA LEU A 112 8.06 -13.14 -1.48
C LEU A 112 8.80 -13.98 -2.54
N SER A 113 8.16 -14.31 -3.66
CA SER A 113 8.82 -15.05 -4.74
C SER A 113 9.89 -14.26 -5.47
N PHE A 114 9.89 -12.92 -5.37
CA PHE A 114 10.95 -12.10 -5.96
C PHE A 114 12.33 -12.43 -5.38
N VAL A 115 12.41 -12.92 -4.15
CA VAL A 115 13.70 -13.29 -3.51
C VAL A 115 14.52 -14.28 -4.33
N THR A 116 13.90 -15.07 -5.21
CA THR A 116 14.58 -16.06 -6.05
C THR A 116 15.13 -15.48 -7.35
N VAL A 117 14.85 -14.21 -7.67
CA VAL A 117 15.25 -13.61 -8.94
C VAL A 117 16.70 -13.14 -8.89
N THR A 118 17.56 -13.80 -9.66
CA THR A 118 18.94 -13.43 -9.93
C THR A 118 19.17 -13.12 -11.40
N ASP A 119 20.21 -12.33 -11.70
CA ASP A 119 20.71 -12.14 -13.07
C ASP A 119 21.64 -13.29 -13.50
N ASN A 120 22.20 -13.20 -14.71
CA ASN A 120 23.12 -14.20 -15.27
C ASN A 120 24.49 -14.24 -14.57
N ASN A 121 24.81 -13.23 -13.75
CA ASN A 121 26.06 -13.13 -12.98
C ASN A 121 25.82 -13.44 -11.48
N GLU A 122 24.68 -14.06 -11.15
CA GLU A 122 24.26 -14.39 -9.78
C GLU A 122 24.04 -13.17 -8.86
N LYS A 123 23.86 -11.96 -9.42
CA LYS A 123 23.44 -10.78 -8.66
C LYS A 123 22.01 -10.97 -8.18
N MET A 124 21.75 -10.73 -6.90
CA MET A 124 20.49 -11.02 -6.22
C MET A 124 19.43 -9.92 -6.42
N ILE A 125 19.07 -9.63 -7.68
CA ILE A 125 18.18 -8.50 -8.05
C ILE A 125 16.88 -8.47 -7.25
N GLY A 126 16.19 -9.60 -7.15
CA GLY A 126 14.91 -9.64 -6.46
C GLY A 126 15.03 -9.62 -4.94
N PHE A 127 16.15 -10.08 -4.36
CA PHE A 127 16.45 -9.86 -2.94
C PHE A 127 16.68 -8.38 -2.66
N ASP A 128 17.49 -7.70 -3.48
CA ASP A 128 17.80 -6.27 -3.31
C ASP A 128 16.52 -5.42 -3.40
N PHE A 129 15.65 -5.71 -4.39
CA PHE A 129 14.34 -5.07 -4.50
C PHE A 129 13.47 -5.34 -3.26
N LEU A 130 13.33 -6.61 -2.86
CA LEU A 130 12.48 -6.97 -1.73
C LEU A 130 13.00 -6.35 -0.43
N ASN A 131 14.31 -6.27 -0.23
CA ASN A 131 14.91 -5.61 0.93
C ASN A 131 14.49 -4.13 1.04
N LYS A 132 14.58 -3.38 -0.07
CA LYS A 132 14.10 -1.98 -0.14
C LYS A 132 12.59 -1.88 0.10
N TRP A 133 11.80 -2.82 -0.42
CA TRP A 133 10.36 -2.89 -0.16
C TRP A 133 10.07 -3.12 1.33
N LEU A 134 10.77 -4.04 1.97
CA LEU A 134 10.59 -4.33 3.40
C LEU A 134 10.95 -3.13 4.28
N GLU A 135 12.04 -2.43 3.96
CA GLU A 135 12.38 -1.18 4.64
C GLU A 135 11.26 -0.15 4.51
N ARG A 136 10.66 -0.05 3.31
CA ARG A 136 9.50 0.82 3.09
C ARG A 136 8.31 0.48 3.98
N GLU A 137 7.94 -0.79 4.07
CA GLU A 137 6.86 -1.24 4.95
C GLU A 137 7.15 -0.94 6.43
N LEU A 138 8.39 -1.17 6.87
CA LEU A 138 8.81 -0.88 8.25
C LEU A 138 8.76 0.61 8.55
N MET A 139 9.15 1.47 7.61
CA MET A 139 9.07 2.92 7.78
C MET A 139 7.62 3.41 7.87
N VAL A 140 6.71 2.88 7.05
CA VAL A 140 5.27 3.18 7.15
C VAL A 140 4.71 2.72 8.49
N PHE A 141 5.02 1.49 8.91
CA PHE A 141 4.62 0.95 10.20
C PHE A 141 5.14 1.81 11.36
N LYS A 142 6.43 2.17 11.35
CA LYS A 142 7.06 3.05 12.33
C LYS A 142 6.33 4.39 12.43
N ASN A 143 6.07 5.04 11.29
CA ASN A 143 5.40 6.34 11.24
C ASN A 143 3.99 6.29 11.88
N ILE A 144 3.26 5.19 11.67
CA ILE A 144 1.93 4.99 12.26
C ILE A 144 2.05 4.79 13.77
N VAL A 145 2.93 3.89 14.22
CA VAL A 145 3.11 3.59 15.65
C VAL A 145 3.52 4.83 16.43
N GLU A 146 4.48 5.61 15.93
CA GLU A 146 4.96 6.85 16.60
C GLU A 146 3.90 7.95 16.68
N THR A 147 2.91 7.94 15.78
CA THR A 147 1.83 8.93 15.74
C THR A 147 0.59 8.47 16.54
N SER A 148 0.63 7.27 17.11
CA SER A 148 -0.52 6.63 17.75
C SER A 148 -0.37 6.46 19.26
N ASN A 149 -1.50 6.43 19.96
CA ASN A 149 -1.61 6.04 21.37
C ASN A 149 -2.31 4.67 21.48
N SER A 150 -2.20 4.02 22.65
CA SER A 150 -2.74 2.67 22.89
C SER A 150 -4.24 2.52 22.66
N ASP A 151 -4.99 3.62 22.78
CA ASP A 151 -6.45 3.61 22.75
C ASP A 151 -7.01 4.14 21.41
N ASP A 152 -6.12 4.54 20.49
CA ASP A 152 -6.51 5.13 19.23
C ASP A 152 -7.12 4.09 18.28
N ARG A 153 -8.08 4.54 17.48
CA ARG A 153 -8.64 3.78 16.34
C ARG A 153 -8.24 4.49 15.07
N ILE A 154 -7.42 3.85 14.25
CA ILE A 154 -6.84 4.43 13.06
C ILE A 154 -7.55 3.89 11.82
N LEU A 155 -8.03 4.80 10.97
CA LEU A 155 -8.33 4.47 9.58
C LEU A 155 -7.08 4.73 8.74
N LEU A 156 -6.52 3.66 8.18
CA LEU A 156 -5.40 3.75 7.25
C LEU A 156 -5.92 3.73 5.81
N ILE A 157 -5.58 4.75 5.03
CA ILE A 157 -5.84 4.85 3.59
C ILE A 157 -4.48 4.74 2.90
N ILE A 158 -4.28 3.63 2.19
CA ILE A 158 -3.00 3.22 1.57
C ILE A 158 -3.27 2.24 0.42
N GLY A 159 -2.37 2.20 -0.55
CA GLY A 159 -2.37 1.25 -1.66
C GLY A 159 -2.40 -0.21 -1.21
N SER A 160 -3.07 -1.06 -1.99
CA SER A 160 -3.31 -2.46 -1.63
C SER A 160 -2.05 -3.32 -1.52
N ASP A 161 -0.98 -2.93 -2.24
CA ASP A 161 0.30 -3.65 -2.23
C ASP A 161 1.00 -3.62 -0.87
N HIS A 162 0.63 -2.68 0.01
CA HIS A 162 1.12 -2.60 1.38
C HIS A 162 0.46 -3.60 2.34
N LEU A 163 -0.77 -4.02 2.03
CA LEU A 163 -1.63 -4.68 3.01
C LEU A 163 -1.06 -5.99 3.53
N TRP A 164 -0.36 -6.75 2.70
CA TRP A 164 0.15 -8.07 3.08
C TRP A 164 1.19 -8.00 4.20
N MET A 165 2.06 -6.99 4.19
CA MET A 165 3.10 -6.84 5.21
C MET A 165 2.59 -6.04 6.40
N LEU A 166 1.93 -4.90 6.15
CA LEU A 166 1.44 -4.04 7.24
C LEU A 166 0.49 -4.81 8.17
N ARG A 167 -0.40 -5.66 7.63
CA ARG A 167 -1.29 -6.49 8.46
C ARG A 167 -0.50 -7.33 9.45
N LYS A 168 0.55 -8.02 8.98
CA LYS A 168 1.40 -8.86 9.83
C LYS A 168 2.17 -8.06 10.87
N LEU A 169 2.72 -6.90 10.48
CA LEU A 169 3.46 -6.02 11.40
C LEU A 169 2.55 -5.51 12.52
N PHE A 170 1.35 -5.03 12.18
CA PHE A 170 0.39 -4.54 13.15
C PHE A 170 -0.15 -5.64 14.06
N GLU A 171 -0.58 -6.77 13.50
CA GLU A 171 -1.05 -7.93 14.29
C GLU A 171 0.06 -8.47 15.20
N GLY A 172 1.29 -8.56 14.70
CA GLY A 172 2.47 -8.94 15.49
C GLY A 172 2.78 -7.96 16.63
N ASN A 173 2.45 -6.67 16.45
CA ASN A 173 2.54 -5.63 17.48
C ASN A 173 1.27 -5.55 18.37
N GLY A 174 0.35 -6.51 18.27
CA GLY A 174 -0.84 -6.59 19.13
C GLY A 174 -2.03 -5.74 18.69
N TRP A 175 -1.98 -5.13 17.50
CA TRP A 175 -3.12 -4.40 16.95
C TRP A 175 -4.16 -5.35 16.35
N LYS A 176 -5.44 -5.01 16.52
CA LYS A 176 -6.53 -5.70 15.81
C LYS A 176 -6.80 -5.00 14.49
N ILE A 177 -6.51 -5.69 13.37
CA ILE A 177 -6.87 -5.18 12.05
C ILE A 177 -8.32 -5.53 11.70
N ILE A 178 -9.06 -4.53 11.23
CA ILE A 178 -10.46 -4.66 10.80
C ILE A 178 -10.53 -4.33 9.32
N ASN A 179 -11.14 -5.20 8.52
CA ASN A 179 -11.55 -4.87 7.16
C ASN A 179 -12.94 -4.21 7.21
N PRO A 180 -13.08 -2.91 6.91
CA PRO A 180 -14.38 -2.23 6.98
C PRO A 180 -15.34 -2.65 5.86
N PHE A 181 -14.88 -3.46 4.90
CA PHE A 181 -15.65 -3.92 3.74
C PHE A 181 -16.04 -5.40 3.80
N SER A 182 -15.55 -6.16 4.80
CA SER A 182 -16.02 -7.52 5.02
C SER A 182 -17.43 -7.46 5.62
N SER A 183 -18.37 -8.22 5.04
CA SER A 183 -19.64 -8.51 5.70
C SER A 183 -19.36 -9.23 7.02
N GLU A 184 -20.08 -8.86 8.09
CA GLU A 184 -20.21 -9.73 9.27
C GLU A 184 -20.84 -11.07 8.90
#